data_AF-U1RYH9-F1
#
_entry.id   AF-U1RYH9-F1
#
_cell.length_a   1.000
_cell.length_b   1.000
_cell.length_c   1.000
_cell.angle_alpha   90.00
_cell.angle_beta   90.00
_cell.angle_gamma   90.00
#
_symmetry.space_group_name_H-M   'P 1'
#
loop_
_entity.id
_entity.type
_entity.pdbx_description
1 polymer ?
#
loop_
_entity_poly.entity_id
_entity_poly.type
_entity_poly.pdbx_seq_one_letter_code
_entity_poly.pdbx_strand_id
1 'polypeptide(L)'
;MGVVLGNGQARVTRREIEQVAAQAEVAAQAEQARAFLTSQVLTNIATLVTQAEAQTRIAPGGAQFYEAIITGYALGAGQRIGQL
;
A
#
# COMPACT_ATOMS: atom_id res chain seq x y z
N MET A 1 17.92 34.11 -40.72
CA MET A 1 18.54 33.23 -39.69
C MET A 1 17.70 33.30 -38.43
N GLY A 2 16.66 32.48 -38.29
CA GLY A 2 15.80 32.59 -37.11
C GLY A 2 14.57 31.69 -37.08
N VAL A 3 14.69 30.37 -37.20
CA VAL A 3 13.61 29.43 -36.83
C VAL A 3 14.21 28.05 -36.50
N VAL A 4 14.92 27.90 -35.37
CA VAL A 4 15.31 26.56 -34.86
C VAL A 4 15.17 26.44 -33.33
N LEU A 5 15.16 27.55 -32.59
CA LEU A 5 15.17 27.53 -31.13
C LEU A 5 13.82 27.13 -30.49
N GLY A 6 12.68 27.55 -31.05
CA GLY A 6 11.35 27.27 -30.48
C GLY A 6 10.87 25.82 -30.60
N ASN A 7 11.23 25.12 -31.67
CA ASN A 7 10.83 23.72 -31.89
C ASN A 7 11.63 22.74 -31.02
N GLY A 8 12.87 23.08 -30.67
CA GLY A 8 13.68 22.31 -29.71
C GLY A 8 13.10 22.43 -28.30
N GLN A 9 12.83 23.65 -27.85
CA GLN A 9 12.26 23.93 -26.53
C GLN A 9 10.88 23.30 -26.35
N ALA A 10 9.97 23.44 -27.33
CA ALA A 10 8.65 22.82 -27.28
C ALA A 10 8.70 21.27 -27.18
N ARG A 11 9.66 20.63 -27.84
CA ARG A 11 9.87 19.18 -27.75
C ARG A 11 10.45 18.74 -26.42
N VAL A 12 11.35 19.54 -25.84
CA VAL A 12 11.93 19.28 -24.51
C VAL A 12 10.84 19.39 -23.44
N THR A 13 10.08 20.50 -23.41
CA THR A 13 8.98 20.70 -22.47
C THR A 13 7.91 19.61 -22.59
N ARG A 14 7.58 19.18 -23.82
CA ARG A 14 6.62 18.09 -24.02
C ARG A 14 7.11 16.75 -23.44
N ARG A 15 8.39 16.42 -23.62
CA ARG A 15 8.99 15.21 -23.03
C ARG A 15 9.01 15.26 -21.51
N GLU A 16 9.30 16.42 -20.92
CA GLU A 16 9.27 16.60 -19.46
C GLU A 16 7.85 16.38 -18.91
N ILE A 17 6.82 16.92 -19.57
CA ILE A 17 5.42 16.71 -19.20
C ILE A 17 5.04 15.22 -19.31
N GLU A 18 5.43 14.55 -20.41
CA GLU A 18 5.17 13.12 -20.61
C GLU A 18 5.86 12.26 -19.53
N GLN A 19 7.09 12.62 -19.13
CA GLN A 19 7.80 11.93 -18.04
C GLN A 19 7.13 12.13 -16.68
N VAL A 20 6.71 13.35 -16.36
CA VAL A 20 5.99 13.63 -15.10
C VAL A 20 4.66 12.89 -15.06
N ALA A 21 3.92 12.85 -16.18
CA ALA A 21 2.68 12.10 -16.28
C ALA A 21 2.91 10.60 -16.05
N ALA A 22 3.94 10.01 -16.67
CA ALA A 22 4.29 8.60 -16.47
C ALA A 22 4.69 8.29 -15.02
N GLN A 23 5.47 9.17 -14.38
CA GLN A 23 5.82 9.03 -12.96
C GLN A 23 4.60 9.11 -12.05
N ALA A 24 3.69 10.04 -12.34
CA ALA A 24 2.44 10.18 -11.59
C ALA A 24 1.55 8.94 -11.74
N GLU A 25 1.49 8.35 -12.93
CA GLU A 25 0.74 7.11 -13.18
C GLU A 25 1.32 5.94 -12.39
N VAL A 26 2.66 5.76 -12.39
CA VAL A 26 3.33 4.73 -11.59
C VAL A 26 3.05 4.93 -10.10
N ALA A 27 3.14 6.16 -9.59
CA ALA A 27 2.87 6.47 -8.20
C ALA A 27 1.40 6.19 -7.81
N ALA A 28 0.45 6.53 -8.69
CA ALA A 28 -0.97 6.26 -8.47
C ALA A 28 -1.27 4.75 -8.44
N GLN A 29 -0.67 3.97 -9.33
CA GLN A 29 -0.81 2.51 -9.34
C GLN A 29 -0.21 1.88 -8.08
N ALA A 30 0.96 2.35 -7.64
CA ALA A 30 1.58 1.89 -6.40
C ALA A 30 0.69 2.19 -5.18
N GLU A 31 0.12 3.39 -5.09
CA GLU A 31 -0.79 3.76 -4.00
C GLU A 31 -2.08 2.93 -4.03
N GLN A 32 -2.66 2.72 -5.21
CA GLN A 32 -3.85 1.88 -5.35
C GLN A 32 -3.58 0.43 -4.91
N ALA A 33 -2.40 -0.12 -5.24
CA ALA A 33 -1.97 -1.44 -4.78
C ALA A 33 -1.82 -1.49 -3.24
N ARG A 34 -1.20 -0.46 -2.63
CA ARG A 34 -1.10 -0.35 -1.16
C ARG A 34 -2.47 -0.29 -0.50
N ALA A 35 -3.38 0.52 -1.03
CA ALA A 35 -4.75 0.65 -0.50
C ALA A 35 -5.52 -0.67 -0.60
N PHE A 36 -5.42 -1.37 -1.74
CA PHE A 36 -6.05 -2.67 -1.94
C PHE A 36 -5.52 -3.73 -0.95
N LEU A 37 -4.21 -3.81 -0.77
CA LEU A 37 -3.59 -4.74 0.19
C LEU A 37 -3.93 -4.36 1.63
N THR A 38 -3.99 -3.07 1.95
CA THR A 38 -4.39 -2.60 3.28
C THR A 38 -5.82 -3.03 3.60
N SER A 39 -6.75 -2.88 2.64
CA SER A 39 -8.13 -3.36 2.80
C SER A 39 -8.20 -4.85 3.11
N GLN A 40 -7.46 -5.67 2.35
CA GLN A 40 -7.38 -7.13 2.62
C GLN A 40 -6.79 -7.44 4.00
N VAL A 41 -5.75 -6.72 4.42
CA VAL A 41 -5.16 -6.89 5.75
C VAL A 41 -6.16 -6.57 6.85
N LEU A 42 -6.96 -5.51 6.70
CA LEU A 42 -8.03 -5.17 7.64
C LEU A 42 -9.09 -6.27 7.71
N THR A 43 -9.52 -6.82 6.57
CA THR A 43 -10.44 -7.96 6.53
C THR A 43 -9.87 -9.18 7.25
N ASN A 44 -8.58 -9.47 7.05
CA ASN A 44 -7.90 -10.58 7.70
C ASN A 44 -7.77 -10.34 9.22
N ILE A 45 -7.44 -9.12 9.66
CA ILE A 45 -7.38 -8.77 11.09
C ILE A 45 -8.75 -8.97 11.73
N ALA A 46 -9.83 -8.46 11.12
CA ALA A 46 -11.19 -8.64 11.64
C ALA A 46 -11.54 -10.14 11.79
N THR A 47 -11.19 -10.93 10.78
CA THR A 47 -11.37 -12.39 10.80
C THR A 47 -10.60 -13.05 11.95
N LEU A 48 -9.33 -12.67 12.16
CA LEU A 48 -8.52 -13.20 13.25
C LEU A 48 -9.04 -12.78 14.63
N VAL A 49 -9.51 -11.54 14.78
CA VAL A 49 -10.11 -11.04 16.03
C VAL A 49 -11.36 -11.84 16.37
N THR A 50 -12.28 -12.03 15.43
CA THR A 50 -13.49 -12.84 15.67
C THR A 50 -13.14 -14.28 16.07
N GLN A 51 -12.11 -14.88 15.45
CA GLN A 51 -11.62 -16.20 15.85
C GLN A 51 -11.01 -16.19 17.26
N ALA A 52 -10.18 -15.21 17.58
CA ALA A 52 -9.56 -15.06 18.90
C ALA A 52 -10.61 -14.89 20.01
N GLU A 53 -11.68 -14.13 19.76
CA GLU A 53 -12.80 -14.00 20.69
C GLU A 53 -13.48 -15.34 20.96
N ALA A 54 -13.75 -16.12 19.92
CA ALA A 54 -14.34 -17.45 20.06
C ALA A 54 -13.42 -18.41 20.85
N GLN A 55 -12.12 -18.40 20.55
CA GLN A 55 -11.14 -19.25 21.22
C GLN A 55 -10.89 -18.83 22.67
N THR A 56 -10.94 -17.54 22.97
CA THR A 56 -10.81 -17.02 24.34
C THR A 56 -11.96 -17.51 25.23
N ARG A 57 -13.17 -17.69 24.69
CA ARG A 57 -14.29 -18.30 25.43
C ARG A 57 -14.05 -19.76 25.77
N ILE A 58 -13.30 -20.50 24.94
CA ILE A 58 -12.97 -21.92 25.15
C ILE A 58 -11.78 -22.06 26.12
N ALA A 59 -10.74 -21.24 25.92
CA ALA A 59 -9.50 -21.29 26.69
C ALA A 59 -9.03 -19.86 27.07
N PRO A 60 -9.56 -19.29 28.17
CA PRO A 60 -9.27 -17.91 28.56
C PRO A 60 -7.80 -17.63 28.84
N GLY A 61 -7.06 -18.61 29.37
CA GLY A 61 -5.62 -18.50 29.61
C GLY A 61 -4.78 -18.29 28.35
N GLY A 62 -5.36 -18.51 27.16
CA GLY A 62 -4.71 -18.31 25.88
C GLY A 62 -4.83 -16.90 25.29
N ALA A 63 -5.62 -16.01 25.88
CA ALA A 63 -5.99 -14.71 25.29
C ALA A 63 -4.78 -13.87 24.83
N GLN A 64 -3.75 -13.78 25.68
CA GLN A 64 -2.51 -13.04 25.38
C GLN A 64 -1.78 -13.56 24.15
N PHE A 65 -1.85 -14.86 23.86
CA PHE A 65 -1.19 -15.43 22.67
C PHE A 65 -1.94 -15.06 21.39
N TYR A 66 -3.28 -15.04 21.43
CA TYR A 66 -4.07 -14.61 20.29
C TYR A 66 -3.83 -13.12 19.96
N GLU A 67 -3.78 -12.27 21.00
CA GLU A 67 -3.47 -10.84 20.84
C GLU A 67 -2.07 -10.62 20.25
N ALA A 68 -1.06 -11.35 20.74
CA ALA A 68 0.30 -11.27 20.23
C ALA A 68 0.38 -11.69 18.75
N ILE A 69 -0.33 -12.77 18.36
CA ILE A 69 -0.38 -13.23 16.97
C ILE A 69 -1.03 -12.18 16.05
N ILE A 70 -2.18 -11.62 16.46
CA ILE A 70 -2.89 -10.60 15.68
C ILE A 70 -2.03 -9.35 15.52
N THR A 71 -1.42 -8.89 16.60
CA THR A 71 -0.54 -7.72 16.60
C THR A 71 0.68 -7.95 15.69
N GLY A 72 1.34 -9.09 15.82
CA GLY A 72 2.49 -9.45 14.98
C GLY A 72 2.12 -9.52 13.49
N TYR A 73 0.97 -10.11 13.16
CA TYR A 73 0.44 -10.13 11.80
C TYR A 73 0.20 -8.72 11.27
N ALA A 74 -0.48 -7.86 12.04
CA ALA A 74 -0.81 -6.49 11.63
C ALA A 74 0.45 -5.65 11.37
N LEU A 75 1.43 -5.70 12.28
CA LEU A 75 2.70 -4.98 12.13
C LEU A 75 3.49 -5.48 10.92
N GLY A 76 3.63 -6.81 10.77
CA GLY A 76 4.36 -7.39 9.65
C GLY A 76 3.69 -7.11 8.31
N ALA A 77 2.35 -7.09 8.26
CA ALA A 77 1.60 -6.73 7.06
C ALA A 77 1.76 -5.25 6.70
N GLY A 78 1.67 -4.35 7.69
CA GLY A 78 1.90 -2.93 7.49
C GLY A 78 3.31 -2.62 6.97
N GLN A 79 4.33 -3.28 7.51
CA GLN A 79 5.72 -3.15 7.03
C GLN A 79 5.88 -3.60 5.58
N ARG A 80 5.33 -4.78 5.21
CA ARG A 80 5.39 -5.27 3.82
C ARG A 80 4.69 -4.32 2.84
N ILE A 81 3.54 -3.78 3.22
CA ILE A 81 2.81 -2.81 2.38
C ILE A 81 3.60 -1.52 2.23
N GLY A 82 4.24 -1.02 3.30
CA GLY A 82 5.07 0.18 3.25
C GLY A 82 6.36 0.03 2.42
N GLN A 83 6.78 -1.20 2.12
CA GLN A 83 7.99 -1.53 1.34
C GLN A 83 7.73 -1.82 -0.14
N LEU A 84 6.45 -1.89 -0.57
CA LEU A 84 6.10 -1.89 -2.00
C LEU A 84 6.64 -0.66 -2.70
#